data_AF-A0A947FU84-F1
#
_entry.id   AF-A0A947FU84-F1
#
_cell.length_a   1.000
_cell.length_b   1.000
_cell.length_c   1.000
_cell.angle_alpha   90.00
_cell.angle_beta   90.00
_cell.angle_gamma   90.00
#
_symmetry.space_group_name_H-M   'P 1'
#
loop_
_entity.id
_entity.type
_entity.pdbx_description
1 polymer ?
#
loop_
_entity_poly.entity_id
_entity_poly.type
_entity_poly.pdbx_seq_one_letter_code
_entity_poly.pdbx_strand_id
1 'polypeptide(L)'
;PGTGTVEHPGRAKAELQTGYGLDAKTTTWFFDNYVRDADGKDPLAAPLYLDTHAGLPPAIVVTAQFDLLCAEGVEYADKLRAAGVPVVHQHVPDLPHGFATMSVLPRARQAIDNFATALGQAFRHAS
;
A
#
# COMPACT_ATOMS: atom_id res chain seq x y z
N PRO A 1 0.86 1.34 4.68
CA PRO A 1 2.16 2.04 4.89
C PRO A 1 2.04 3.50 4.43
N GLY A 2 1.39 4.32 5.26
CA GLY A 2 1.12 5.71 4.92
C GLY A 2 2.03 6.63 5.69
N THR A 3 2.76 7.49 4.99
CA THR A 3 3.48 8.60 5.66
C THR A 3 2.53 9.72 6.08
N GLY A 4 1.26 9.65 5.67
CA GLY A 4 0.26 10.68 5.92
C GLY A 4 0.40 11.92 5.07
N THR A 5 1.61 12.22 4.60
CA THR A 5 1.94 13.45 3.89
C THR A 5 1.45 13.44 2.44
N VAL A 6 0.93 14.57 1.96
CA VAL A 6 0.64 14.78 0.52
C VAL A 6 1.91 15.10 -0.27
N GLU A 7 2.99 15.44 0.43
CA GLU A 7 4.29 15.80 -0.14
C GLU A 7 5.10 14.60 -0.65
N HIS A 8 4.66 13.37 -0.35
CA HIS A 8 5.33 12.17 -0.84
C HIS A 8 5.32 12.10 -2.39
N PRO A 9 6.44 11.74 -3.05
CA PRO A 9 6.47 11.53 -4.49
C PRO A 9 5.37 10.56 -4.94
N GLY A 10 4.61 10.94 -5.97
CA GLY A 10 3.49 10.18 -6.51
C GLY A 10 2.15 10.42 -5.81
N ARG A 11 2.13 10.81 -4.53
CA ARG A 11 0.93 11.38 -3.90
C ARG A 11 0.63 12.76 -4.45
N ALA A 12 1.60 13.55 -4.88
CA ALA A 12 1.38 14.92 -5.40
C ALA A 12 0.70 15.00 -6.80
N LYS A 13 0.37 13.86 -7.42
CA LYS A 13 -0.28 13.84 -8.74
C LYS A 13 -1.67 14.50 -8.68
N ALA A 14 -1.88 15.54 -9.48
CA ALA A 14 -3.09 16.36 -9.46
C ALA A 14 -4.36 15.51 -9.67
N GLU A 15 -4.29 14.56 -10.59
CA GLU A 15 -5.39 13.64 -10.91
C GLU A 15 -5.74 12.69 -9.76
N LEU A 16 -4.80 12.37 -8.86
CA LEU A 16 -5.04 11.51 -7.70
C LEU A 16 -5.47 12.28 -6.46
N GLN A 17 -5.43 13.63 -6.48
CA GLN A 17 -5.80 14.44 -5.31
C GLN A 17 -7.28 14.34 -4.97
N THR A 18 -8.14 14.09 -5.96
CA THR A 18 -9.61 14.05 -5.85
C THR A 18 -10.21 13.13 -6.91
N GLY A 19 -11.39 12.56 -6.67
CA GLY A 19 -12.20 11.92 -7.73
C GLY A 19 -12.09 10.41 -7.85
N TYR A 20 -11.15 9.77 -7.16
CA TYR A 20 -10.96 8.31 -7.15
C TYR A 20 -11.22 7.66 -5.78
N GLY A 21 -12.17 8.21 -5.01
CA GLY A 21 -12.60 7.68 -3.73
C GLY A 21 -11.76 8.18 -2.56
N LEU A 22 -10.53 7.69 -2.40
CA LEU A 22 -9.60 8.21 -1.39
C LEU A 22 -8.88 9.45 -1.92
N ASP A 23 -9.01 10.57 -1.21
CA ASP A 23 -8.44 11.86 -1.61
C ASP A 23 -7.43 12.39 -0.59
N ALA A 24 -6.70 13.44 -0.99
CA ALA A 24 -5.61 14.01 -0.20
C ALA A 24 -6.10 14.63 1.11
N LYS A 25 -7.25 15.31 1.09
CA LYS A 25 -7.87 15.92 2.27
C LYS A 25 -8.26 14.86 3.31
N THR A 26 -8.89 13.79 2.84
CA THR A 26 -9.35 12.66 3.67
C THR A 26 -8.17 11.91 4.25
N THR A 27 -7.14 11.64 3.45
CA THR A 27 -5.91 10.98 3.93
C THR A 27 -5.18 11.83 4.98
N THR A 28 -5.06 13.13 4.76
CA THR A 28 -4.47 14.07 5.72
C THR A 28 -5.28 14.10 7.01
N TRP A 29 -6.60 14.22 6.90
CA TRP A 29 -7.49 14.19 8.07
C TRP A 29 -7.37 12.88 8.87
N PHE A 30 -7.34 11.72 8.21
CA PHE A 30 -7.12 10.44 8.90
C PHE A 30 -5.80 10.42 9.65
N PHE A 31 -4.72 10.89 9.00
CA PHE A 31 -3.39 10.86 9.58
C PHE A 31 -3.25 11.82 10.76
N ASP A 32 -3.73 13.06 10.63
CA ASP A 32 -3.67 14.07 11.68
C ASP A 32 -4.46 13.63 12.92
N ASN A 33 -5.61 12.97 12.73
CA ASN A 33 -6.39 12.44 13.85
C ASN A 33 -5.75 11.20 14.49
N TYR A 34 -4.99 10.41 13.72
CA TYR A 34 -4.31 9.22 14.22
C TYR A 34 -3.02 9.55 14.97
N VAL A 35 -2.14 10.33 14.35
CA VAL A 35 -0.82 10.70 14.90
C VAL A 35 -0.95 11.81 15.95
N ARG A 36 -1.86 12.76 15.75
CA ARG A 36 -2.04 13.93 16.63
C ARG A 36 -0.70 14.66 16.83
N ASP A 37 -0.20 14.67 18.07
CA ASP A 37 1.01 15.37 18.48
C ASP A 37 2.26 14.46 18.46
N ALA A 38 2.12 13.20 18.03
CA ALA A 38 3.23 12.26 17.90
C ALA A 38 4.07 12.52 16.63
N ASP A 39 5.23 11.86 16.53
CA ASP A 39 6.05 11.92 15.33
C ASP A 39 5.38 11.15 14.17
N GLY A 40 5.02 11.87 13.10
CA GLY A 40 4.47 11.26 11.88
C GLY A 40 5.44 10.33 11.15
N LYS A 41 6.72 10.32 11.54
CA LYS A 41 7.73 9.38 11.05
C LYS A 41 7.97 8.20 11.98
N ASP A 42 7.25 8.11 13.10
CA ASP A 42 7.31 6.93 13.97
C ASP A 42 7.03 5.66 13.13
N PRO A 43 7.94 4.68 13.08
CA PRO A 43 7.78 3.46 12.30
C PRO A 43 6.52 2.65 12.63
N LEU A 44 5.92 2.84 13.81
CA LEU A 44 4.65 2.22 14.18
C LEU A 44 3.47 2.81 13.39
N ALA A 45 3.53 4.09 13.02
CA ALA A 45 2.54 4.74 12.17
C ALA A 45 2.94 4.67 10.68
N ALA A 46 4.21 4.89 10.38
CA ALA A 46 4.76 4.99 9.04
C ALA A 46 5.94 4.02 8.84
N PRO A 47 5.68 2.71 8.62
CA PRO A 47 6.72 1.67 8.56
C PRO A 47 7.71 1.83 7.38
N LEU A 48 7.43 2.77 6.48
CA LEU A 48 8.38 3.18 5.44
C LEU A 48 9.66 3.77 6.03
N TYR A 49 9.61 4.30 7.25
CA TYR A 49 10.73 4.92 7.97
C TYR A 49 11.45 3.98 8.94
N LEU A 50 11.19 2.67 8.91
CA LEU A 50 12.06 1.71 9.61
C LEU A 50 13.51 1.85 9.12
N ASP A 51 14.47 1.86 10.06
CA ASP A 51 15.91 1.89 9.74
C ASP A 51 16.33 0.69 8.89
N THR A 52 15.69 -0.46 9.12
CA THR A 52 15.88 -1.67 8.33
C THR A 52 14.60 -2.48 8.24
N HIS A 53 14.37 -3.06 7.06
CA HIS A 53 13.28 -4.01 6.78
C HIS A 53 13.76 -5.46 6.79
N ALA A 54 15.03 -5.71 7.14
CA ALA A 54 15.61 -7.05 7.13
C ALA A 54 14.97 -7.94 8.21
N GLY A 55 14.80 -9.22 7.89
CA GLY A 55 14.21 -10.20 8.81
C GLY A 55 12.69 -10.11 8.96
N LEU A 56 12.02 -9.18 8.25
CA LEU A 56 10.57 -9.18 8.13
C LEU A 56 10.07 -10.42 7.35
N PRO A 57 8.84 -10.89 7.63
CA PRO A 57 8.28 -12.05 6.94
C PRO A 57 8.07 -11.79 5.45
N PRO A 58 8.01 -12.85 4.61
CA PRO A 58 7.59 -12.73 3.22
C PRO A 58 6.29 -11.94 3.09
N ALA A 59 6.20 -11.07 2.09
CA ALA A 59 5.10 -10.13 1.95
C ALA A 59 4.40 -10.24 0.59
N ILE A 60 3.09 -10.01 0.59
CA ILE A 60 2.30 -9.73 -0.61
C ILE A 60 1.85 -8.28 -0.51
N VAL A 61 2.29 -7.44 -1.45
CA VAL A 61 1.91 -6.03 -1.53
C VAL A 61 1.03 -5.82 -2.75
N VAL A 62 -0.14 -5.22 -2.58
CA VAL A 62 -1.08 -4.94 -3.67
C VAL A 62 -1.28 -3.43 -3.77
N THR A 63 -1.16 -2.88 -4.97
CA THR A 63 -1.33 -1.44 -5.26
C THR A 63 -2.33 -1.25 -6.39
N ALA A 64 -3.03 -0.13 -6.42
CA ALA A 64 -3.97 0.22 -7.48
C ALA A 64 -3.50 1.47 -8.24
N GLN A 65 -3.72 1.53 -9.55
CA GLN A 65 -3.24 2.64 -10.39
C GLN A 65 -3.84 4.00 -10.00
N PHE A 66 -5.12 4.05 -9.68
CA PHE A 66 -5.83 5.27 -9.29
C PHE A 66 -5.95 5.39 -7.76
N ASP A 67 -4.88 5.03 -7.05
CA ASP A 67 -4.77 5.15 -5.61
C ASP A 67 -3.69 6.16 -5.25
N LEU A 68 -4.06 7.16 -4.45
CA LEU A 68 -3.14 8.15 -3.89
C LEU A 68 -1.98 7.46 -3.16
N LEU A 69 -2.22 6.32 -2.50
CA LEU A 69 -1.23 5.57 -1.72
C LEU A 69 -0.37 4.62 -2.58
N CYS A 70 -0.57 4.59 -3.91
CA CYS A 70 0.13 3.64 -4.77
C CYS A 70 1.65 3.81 -4.69
N ALA A 71 2.15 5.04 -4.73
CA ALA A 71 3.58 5.31 -4.82
C ALA A 71 4.34 4.84 -3.57
N GLU A 72 3.82 5.13 -2.38
CA GLU A 72 4.39 4.63 -1.12
C GLU A 72 4.23 3.12 -0.95
N GLY A 73 3.16 2.52 -1.50
CA GLY A 73 2.99 1.07 -1.54
C GLY A 73 4.07 0.40 -2.39
N VAL A 74 4.40 0.99 -3.55
CA VAL A 74 5.51 0.55 -4.41
C VAL A 74 6.85 0.72 -3.68
N GLU A 75 7.09 1.89 -3.09
CA GLU A 75 8.34 2.15 -2.36
C GLU A 75 8.55 1.15 -1.22
N TYR A 76 7.49 0.84 -0.46
CA TYR A 76 7.58 -0.14 0.62
C TYR A 76 7.90 -1.54 0.10
N ALA A 77 7.30 -1.96 -1.02
CA ALA A 77 7.63 -3.23 -1.67
C ALA A 77 9.10 -3.28 -2.10
N ASP A 78 9.64 -2.18 -2.61
CA ASP A 78 11.03 -2.09 -3.05
C ASP A 78 12.01 -2.08 -1.87
N LYS A 79 11.70 -1.40 -0.76
CA LYS A 79 12.51 -1.46 0.47
C LYS A 79 12.55 -2.87 1.06
N LEU A 80 11.43 -3.57 1.09
CA LEU A 80 11.36 -4.98 1.51
C LEU A 80 12.28 -5.86 0.65
N ARG A 81 12.20 -5.74 -0.68
CA ARG A 81 13.07 -6.48 -1.61
C ARG A 81 14.54 -6.16 -1.39
N ALA A 82 14.88 -4.88 -1.25
CA ALA A 82 16.25 -4.43 -1.02
C ALA A 82 16.82 -4.98 0.29
N ALA A 83 15.98 -5.20 1.29
CA ALA A 83 16.34 -5.83 2.56
C ALA A 83 16.36 -7.36 2.53
N GLY A 84 16.17 -7.98 1.36
CA GLY A 84 16.20 -9.44 1.18
C GLY A 84 14.89 -10.15 1.54
N VAL A 85 13.80 -9.42 1.78
CA VAL A 85 12.49 -10.03 2.05
C VAL A 85 11.90 -10.56 0.75
N PRO A 86 11.38 -11.80 0.70
CA PRO A 86 10.62 -12.28 -0.45
C PRO A 86 9.32 -11.47 -0.61
N VAL A 87 9.15 -10.82 -1.76
CA VAL A 87 7.98 -9.95 -2.02
C VAL A 87 7.28 -10.34 -3.32
N VAL A 88 5.99 -10.65 -3.20
CA VAL A 88 5.06 -10.63 -4.34
C VAL A 88 4.41 -9.25 -4.39
N HIS A 89 4.64 -8.50 -5.46
CA HIS A 89 3.98 -7.20 -5.66
C HIS A 89 3.02 -7.31 -6.84
N GLN A 90 1.77 -6.97 -6.60
CA GLN A 90 0.72 -6.94 -7.60
C GLN A 90 0.27 -5.49 -7.81
N HIS A 91 0.55 -4.93 -8.98
CA HIS A 91 -0.02 -3.66 -9.39
C HIS A 91 -1.29 -3.89 -10.21
N VAL A 92 -2.40 -3.28 -9.80
CA VAL A 92 -3.71 -3.46 -10.41
C VAL A 92 -4.07 -2.19 -11.20
N PRO A 93 -4.06 -2.24 -12.55
CA PRO A 93 -4.45 -1.11 -13.37
C PRO A 93 -5.95 -0.82 -13.26
N ASP A 94 -6.32 0.40 -13.60
CA ASP A 94 -7.69 0.91 -13.75
C ASP A 94 -8.58 0.87 -12.51
N LEU A 95 -8.03 0.55 -11.33
CA LEU A 95 -8.79 0.49 -10.09
C LEU A 95 -8.38 1.58 -9.09
N PRO A 96 -9.34 2.10 -8.31
CA PRO A 96 -9.08 3.09 -7.27
C PRO A 96 -8.66 2.45 -5.93
N HIS A 97 -8.34 3.29 -4.95
CA HIS A 97 -8.22 2.86 -3.56
C HIS A 97 -9.48 2.12 -3.09
N GLY A 98 -9.30 1.08 -2.28
CA GLY A 98 -10.41 0.32 -1.70
C GLY A 98 -11.10 -0.68 -2.63
N PHE A 99 -10.60 -0.90 -3.86
CA PHE A 99 -11.22 -1.81 -4.84
C PHE A 99 -11.48 -3.24 -4.33
N ALA A 100 -10.78 -3.69 -3.28
CA ALA A 100 -10.95 -5.04 -2.73
C ALA A 100 -12.37 -5.30 -2.19
N THR A 101 -13.14 -4.25 -1.87
CA THR A 101 -14.55 -4.36 -1.47
C THR A 101 -15.51 -4.34 -2.67
N MET A 102 -15.00 -4.06 -3.87
CA MET A 102 -15.76 -3.90 -5.10
C MET A 102 -15.72 -5.16 -5.97
N SER A 103 -15.87 -6.35 -5.36
CA SER A 103 -15.71 -7.65 -6.05
C SER A 103 -16.77 -7.94 -7.14
N VAL A 104 -17.74 -7.04 -7.32
CA VAL A 104 -18.64 -7.01 -8.47
C VAL A 104 -17.90 -6.63 -9.76
N LEU A 105 -16.83 -5.84 -9.65
CA LEU A 105 -15.97 -5.49 -10.78
C LEU A 105 -15.08 -6.70 -11.12
N PRO A 106 -15.08 -7.19 -12.38
CA PRO A 106 -14.27 -8.35 -12.76
C PRO A 106 -12.78 -8.19 -12.46
N ARG A 107 -12.23 -6.98 -12.66
CA ARG A 107 -10.82 -6.70 -12.39
C ARG A 107 -10.48 -6.76 -10.89
N ALA A 108 -11.39 -6.27 -10.03
CA ALA A 108 -11.23 -6.36 -8.59
C ALA A 108 -11.28 -7.83 -8.12
N ARG A 109 -12.23 -8.60 -8.64
CA ARG A 109 -12.34 -10.04 -8.37
C ARG A 109 -11.08 -10.79 -8.76
N GLN A 110 -10.59 -10.59 -9.99
CA GLN A 110 -9.35 -11.19 -10.45
C GLN A 110 -8.17 -10.84 -9.54
N ALA A 111 -8.10 -9.59 -9.08
CA ALA A 111 -7.03 -9.17 -8.19
C ALA A 111 -7.07 -9.85 -6.82
N ILE A 112 -8.28 -10.05 -6.27
CA ILE A 112 -8.51 -10.80 -5.02
C ILE A 112 -8.14 -12.28 -5.20
N ASP A 113 -8.51 -12.90 -6.33
CA ASP A 113 -8.18 -14.30 -6.62
C ASP A 113 -6.66 -14.52 -6.75
N ASN A 114 -5.96 -13.57 -7.39
CA ASN A 114 -4.49 -13.58 -7.47
C ASN A 114 -3.84 -13.48 -6.08
N PHE A 115 -4.34 -12.56 -5.24
CA PHE A 115 -3.88 -12.41 -3.85
C PHE A 115 -4.09 -13.72 -3.06
N ALA A 116 -5.29 -14.30 -3.13
CA ALA A 116 -5.62 -15.55 -2.45
C ALA A 116 -4.74 -16.72 -2.91
N THR A 117 -4.46 -16.79 -4.23
CA THR A 117 -3.56 -17.80 -4.80
C THR A 117 -2.14 -17.66 -4.27
N ALA A 118 -1.58 -16.44 -4.30
CA ALA A 118 -0.25 -16.15 -3.77
C ALA A 118 -0.14 -16.46 -2.28
N LEU A 119 -1.16 -16.09 -1.50
CA LEU A 119 -1.23 -16.40 -0.07
C LEU A 119 -1.24 -17.92 0.18
N GLY A 120 -2.06 -18.66 -0.59
CA GLY A 120 -2.11 -20.12 -0.51
C GLY A 120 -0.78 -20.79 -0.87
N GLN A 121 -0.04 -20.25 -1.85
CA GLN A 121 1.31 -20.72 -2.18
C GLN A 121 2.29 -20.47 -1.04
N ALA A 122 2.28 -19.28 -0.44
CA ALA A 122 3.16 -18.94 0.66
C ALA A 122 3.02 -19.90 1.86
N PHE A 123 1.79 -20.26 2.23
CA PHE A 123 1.57 -21.23 3.31
C PHE A 123 2.01 -22.66 2.97
N ARG A 124 1.93 -23.07 1.70
CA ARG A 124 2.39 -24.40 1.26
C ARG A 124 3.92 -24.53 1.25
N HIS A 125 4.65 -23.43 1.09
CA HIS A 125 6.11 -23.40 1.08
C HIS A 125 6.73 -23.19 2.47
N ALA A 126 5.92 -22.86 3.48
CA ALA A 126 6.34 -22.67 4.87
C ALA A 126 6.26 -23.95 5.72
N SER A 127 5.92 -25.10 5.12
CA SER A 127 5.90 -26.44 5.72
C SER A 127 7.10 -27.26 5.26
#